data_AF-A0A351NXF6-F1
#
_entry.id   AF-A0A351NXF6-F1
#
_cell.length_a   1.000
_cell.length_b   1.000
_cell.length_c   1.000
_cell.angle_alpha   90.00
_cell.angle_beta   90.00
_cell.angle_gamma   90.00
#
_symmetry.space_group_name_H-M   'P 1'
#
loop_
_entity.id
_entity.type
_entity.pdbx_description
1 polymer ?
#
loop_
_entity_poly.entity_id
_entity_poly.type
_entity_poly.pdbx_seq_one_letter_code
_entity_poly.pdbx_strand_id
1 'polypeptide(L)' 'MSEPQTLIIDGQSYDAESVDQQCREMLVAVQTGNQAVALASALIEVAKVGIDSTFSNAKKLLPEPLAVEGEVEDEEPTH' A
#
# COMPACT_ATOMS: atom_id res chain seq x y z
N MET A 1 44.48 -9.85 -1.12
CA MET A 1 44.26 -8.39 -1.14
C MET A 1 42.76 -8.20 -1.21
N SER A 2 42.15 -7.56 -0.22
CA SER A 2 40.70 -7.29 -0.23
C SER A 2 40.42 -6.24 -1.30
N GLU A 3 39.42 -6.47 -2.16
CA GLU A 3 38.97 -5.45 -3.12
C GLU A 3 38.33 -4.28 -2.35
N PRO A 4 38.64 -3.02 -2.70
CA PRO A 4 38.06 -1.86 -2.03
C PRO A 4 36.55 -1.85 -2.24
N GLN A 5 35.80 -2.10 -1.16
CA GLN A 5 34.34 -2.06 -1.19
C GLN A 5 33.90 -0.60 -1.13
N THR A 6 33.11 -0.17 -2.13
CA THR A 6 32.55 1.19 -2.17
C THR A 6 31.09 1.14 -1.75
N LEU A 7 30.70 2.00 -0.80
CA LEU A 7 29.32 2.23 -0.39
C LEU A 7 28.78 3.48 -1.08
N ILE A 8 27.59 3.39 -1.67
CA ILE A 8 26.90 4.56 -2.22
C ILE A 8 25.80 4.98 -1.25
N ILE A 9 25.93 6.16 -0.67
CA ILE A 9 24.97 6.75 0.29
C ILE A 9 24.58 8.12 -0.25
N ASP A 10 23.28 8.35 -0.46
CA ASP A 10 22.74 9.59 -1.06
C ASP A 10 23.42 10.01 -2.39
N GLY A 11 23.81 9.02 -3.19
CA GLY A 11 24.49 9.24 -4.48
C GLY A 11 25.98 9.63 -4.35
N GLN A 12 26.53 9.66 -3.14
CA GLN A 12 27.95 9.86 -2.88
C GLN A 12 28.64 8.53 -2.60
N SER A 13 29.84 8.36 -3.16
CA SER A 13 30.66 7.16 -2.98
C SER A 13 31.59 7.31 -1.78
N TYR A 14 31.53 6.36 -0.86
CA TYR A 14 32.38 6.26 0.32
C TYR A 14 33.16 4.95 0.28
N ASP A 15 34.38 4.95 0.81
CA ASP A 15 35.12 3.71 1.06
C ASP A 15 34.49 3.00 2.26
N ALA A 16 34.10 1.74 2.10
CA ALA A 16 33.47 0.96 3.16
C ALA A 16 34.33 0.84 4.41
N GLU A 17 35.66 0.82 4.27
CA GLU A 17 36.60 0.77 5.40
C GLU A 17 36.66 2.10 6.16
N SER A 18 36.37 3.21 5.48
CA SER A 18 36.33 4.56 6.06
C SER A 18 35.02 4.87 6.79
N VAL A 19 33.95 4.14 6.49
CA VAL A 19 32.66 4.29 7.16
C VAL A 19 32.71 3.59 8.52
N ASP A 20 32.19 4.24 9.55
CA ASP A 20 32.14 3.66 10.89
C ASP A 20 31.30 2.37 10.93
N GLN A 21 31.73 1.39 11.73
CA GLN A 21 31.02 0.11 11.84
C GLN A 21 29.56 0.28 12.28
N GLN A 22 29.30 1.16 13.24
CA GLN A 22 27.95 1.46 13.71
C GLN A 22 27.09 2.03 12.58
N CYS A 23 27.66 2.89 11.72
CA CYS A 23 26.96 3.44 10.57
C CYS A 23 26.57 2.33 9.57
N ARG A 24 27.49 1.41 9.25
CA ARG A 24 27.19 0.27 8.35
C ARG A 24 26.07 -0.62 8.90
N GLU A 25 26.09 -0.91 10.20
CA GLU A 25 25.05 -1.71 10.85
C GLU A 25 23.69 -1.01 10.81
N MET A 26 23.65 0.31 11.03
CA MET A 26 22.42 1.10 10.89
C MET A 26 21.88 1.08 9.46
N LEU A 27 22.75 1.20 8.44
CA LEU A 27 22.35 1.13 7.04
C LEU A 27 21.74 -0.23 6.69
N VAL A 28 22.33 -1.33 7.17
CA VAL A 28 21.79 -2.68 7.01
C VAL A 28 20.42 -2.81 7.70
N ALA A 29 20.28 -2.28 8.92
CA ALA A 29 19.02 -2.29 9.64
C ALA A 29 17.92 -1.52 8.89
N VAL A 30 18.24 -0.34 8.34
CA VAL A 30 17.31 0.47 7.55
C VAL A 30 16.90 -0.26 6.27
N GLN A 31 17.85 -0.85 5.53
CA GLN A 31 17.54 -1.63 4.32
C GLN A 31 16.63 -2.81 4.63
N THR A 32 16.91 -3.53 5.70
CA THR A 32 16.09 -4.68 6.15
C THR A 32 14.68 -4.21 6.54
N GLY A 33 14.58 -3.13 7.31
CA GLY A 33 13.29 -2.53 7.70
C GLY A 33 12.46 -2.10 6.49
N ASN A 34 13.08 -1.44 5.51
CA ASN A 34 12.40 -1.00 4.29
C ASN A 34 11.86 -2.17 3.46
N GLN A 35 12.61 -3.27 3.36
CA GLN A 35 12.14 -4.48 2.68
C GLN A 35 10.93 -5.10 3.38
N ALA A 36 10.95 -5.16 4.72
CA ALA A 36 9.82 -5.66 5.49
C ALA A 36 8.56 -4.78 5.32
N VAL A 37 8.72 -3.45 5.31
CA VAL A 37 7.61 -2.51 5.07
C VAL A 37 7.06 -2.67 3.65
N ALA A 38 7.92 -2.83 2.65
CA ALA A 38 7.48 -3.05 1.27
C ALA A 38 6.65 -4.33 1.15
N LEU A 39 7.10 -5.43 1.77
CA LEU A 39 6.36 -6.69 1.80
C LEU A 39 5.00 -6.54 2.50
N ALA A 40 4.98 -5.92 3.68
CA ALA A 40 3.73 -5.70 4.43
C ALA A 40 2.74 -4.83 3.62
N SER A 41 3.23 -3.81 2.93
CA SER A 41 2.42 -2.94 2.09
C SER A 41 1.80 -3.71 0.92
N ALA A 42 2.58 -4.56 0.25
CA ALA A 42 2.09 -5.42 -0.82
C ALA A 42 1.01 -6.39 -0.32
N LEU A 43 1.18 -6.98 0.86
CA LEU A 43 0.17 -7.87 1.47
C LEU A 43 -1.13 -7.12 1.80
N ILE A 44 -1.05 -5.90 2.33
CA ILE A 44 -2.20 -5.05 2.61
C ILE A 44 -2.94 -4.70 1.31
N GLU A 45 -2.23 -4.40 0.24
CA GLU A 45 -2.83 -4.07 -1.06
C GLU A 45 -3.62 -5.24 -1.63
N VAL A 46 -3.04 -6.45 -1.60
CA VAL A 46 -3.76 -7.68 -2.00
C VAL A 46 -5.00 -7.91 -1.13
N ALA A 47 -4.88 -7.73 0.19
CA ALA A 47 -6.02 -7.88 1.10
C ALA A 47 -7.14 -6.88 0.79
N LYS A 48 -6.82 -5.61 0.48
CA LYS A 48 -7.79 -4.59 0.08
C LYS A 48 -8.57 -5.00 -1.16
N VAL A 49 -7.89 -5.47 -2.21
CA VAL A 49 -8.54 -5.96 -3.43
C VAL A 49 -9.51 -7.12 -3.14
N GLY A 50 -9.12 -8.05 -2.27
CA GLY A 50 -9.98 -9.16 -1.85
C GLY A 50 -11.23 -8.68 -1.10
N ILE A 51 -11.08 -7.71 -0.20
CA ILE A 51 -12.19 -7.11 0.55
C ILE A 51 -13.13 -6.34 -0.38
N ASP A 52 -12.59 -5.53 -1.29
CA ASP A 52 -13.39 -4.76 -2.25
C ASP A 52 -14.18 -5.67 -3.19
N SER A 53 -13.57 -6.77 -3.64
CA SER A 53 -14.25 -7.80 -4.42
C SER A 53 -15.38 -8.47 -3.63
N THR A 54 -15.12 -8.80 -2.36
CA THR A 54 -16.13 -9.39 -1.46
C THR A 54 -17.28 -8.42 -1.22
N PHE A 55 -16.98 -7.15 -0.96
CA PHE A 55 -17.98 -6.10 -0.77
C PHE A 55 -18.80 -5.86 -2.04
N SER A 56 -18.16 -5.83 -3.21
CA SER A 56 -18.85 -5.73 -4.50
C SER A 56 -19.81 -6.89 -4.74
N ASN A 57 -19.39 -8.12 -4.40
CA ASN A 57 -20.26 -9.29 -4.49
C ASN A 57 -21.40 -9.24 -3.48
N ALA A 58 -21.14 -8.79 -2.25
CA ALA A 58 -22.19 -8.58 -1.25
C ALA A 58 -23.22 -7.56 -1.73
N LYS A 59 -22.79 -6.46 -2.38
CA LYS A 59 -23.69 -5.46 -2.98
C LYS A 59 -24.61 -6.05 -4.04
N LYS A 60 -24.15 -7.03 -4.84
CA LYS A 60 -24.98 -7.71 -5.85
C LYS A 60 -26.05 -8.62 -5.23
N LEU A 61 -25.85 -9.03 -3.97
CA LEU A 61 -26.80 -9.85 -3.21
C LEU A 61 -27.77 -9.00 -2.39
N LEU A 62 -27.61 -7.67 -2.39
CA LEU A 62 -28.55 -6.81 -1.70
C LEU A 62 -29.90 -6.84 -2.44
N PRO A 63 -31.02 -6.95 -1.72
CA PRO A 63 -32.35 -6.77 -2.29
C PRO A 63 -32.49 -5.35 -2.85
N GLU A 64 -33.51 -5.13 -3.68
CA GLU A 64 -33.80 -3.78 -4.17
C GLU A 64 -33.89 -2.81 -2.99
N PRO A 65 -33.16 -1.68 -3.06
CA PRO A 65 -33.18 -0.70 -1.99
C PRO A 65 -34.63 -0.24 -1.80
N LEU A 66 -35.07 -0.23 -0.54
CA LEU A 66 -36.38 0.32 -0.19
C LEU A 66 -36.45 1.72 -0.78
N ALA A 67 -37.44 1.95 -1.65
CA ALA A 67 -37.75 3.29 -2.13
C ALA A 67 -37.90 4.16 -0.88
N VAL A 68 -37.06 5.18 -0.77
CA VAL A 68 -37.28 6.21 0.23
C VAL A 68 -38.57 6.88 -0.22
N GLU A 69 -39.68 6.57 0.47
CA GLU A 69 -40.92 7.31 0.31
C GLU A 69 -40.61 8.78 0.60
N GLY A 70 -40.38 9.59 -0.43
CA GLY A 70 -39.91 10.95 -0.23
C GLY A 70 -39.60 11.80 -1.46
N GLU A 71 -39.37 11.26 -2.65
CA GLU A 71 -39.15 12.09 -3.85
C GLU A 71 -39.68 11.41 -5.12
N VAL A 72 -40.96 11.63 -5.44
CA VAL A 72 -41.50 11.94 -6.78
C VAL A 72 -42.98 12.34 -6.62
N GLU A 73 -43.21 13.59 -6.22
CA GLU A 73 -44.37 14.32 -6.72
C GLU A 73 -44.05 14.65 -8.18
N ASP A 74 -44.59 13.93 -9.16
CA ASP A 74 -44.70 14.44 -10.53
C ASP A 74 -45.79 13.67 -11.31
N GLU A 75 -46.95 14.34 -11.38
CA GLU A 75 -47.94 14.40 -12.47
C GLU A 75 -48.50 13.10 -13.10
N GLU A 76 -49.74 12.73 -12.72
CA GLU A 76 -50.65 12.00 -13.62
C GLU A 76 -51.47 12.99 -14.47
N PRO A 77 -51.51 12.84 -15.82
CA PRO A 77 -52.35 13.67 -16.67
C PRO A 77 -53.79 13.19 -16.58
N THR A 78 -54.71 14.12 -16.33
CA THR A 78 -56.14 13.90 -16.42
C THR A 78 -56.56 13.72 -17.89
N HIS A 79 -57.19 12.60 -18.22
CA HIS A 79 -58.05 12.50 -19.42
C HIS A 79 -59.41 11.90 -19.06
#